data_AF-M1FF82-F1
#
_entry.id   AF-M1FF82-F1
#
_cell.length_a   1.000
_cell.length_b   1.000
_cell.length_c   1.000
_cell.angle_alpha   90.00
_cell.angle_beta   90.00
_cell.angle_gamma   90.00
#
_symmetry.space_group_name_H-M   'P 1'
#
loop_
_entity.id
_entity.type
_entity.pdbx_description
1 polymer ?
#
loop_
_entity_poly.entity_id
_entity_poly.type
_entity_poly.pdbx_seq_one_letter_code
_entity_poly.pdbx_strand_id
1 'polypeptide(L)'
;MLSSVNNDLLGMSFGFSLGTNDFFNLGIDVSSLGLSGGSGAPFSDGSAPEFKFTLYSDKGLDGLGSGSILGQYFLTGTASALNTLDWTRGLFSFDASGDNDGNVTLQIDLLSGGYAVLDNILITSSDTPTVSVPEPSTIALLGLGLLGLGFARRKKVLG
;
A
#
# COMPACT_ATOMS: atom_id res chain seq x y z
N MET A 1 0.10 -13.29 10.03
CA MET A 1 -0.99 -14.11 10.59
C MET A 1 -0.43 -15.21 11.47
N LEU A 2 -1.05 -15.48 12.62
CA LEU A 2 -0.60 -16.48 13.59
C LEU A 2 -1.04 -17.89 13.13
N SER A 3 -0.27 -18.49 12.22
CA SER A 3 -0.41 -19.87 11.67
C SER A 3 -1.59 -20.13 10.73
N SER A 4 -1.56 -21.29 10.05
CA SER A 4 -2.59 -21.79 9.11
C SER A 4 -3.97 -22.05 9.71
N VAL A 5 -4.18 -21.70 10.98
CA VAL A 5 -5.43 -21.91 11.73
C VAL A 5 -6.34 -20.68 11.69
N ASN A 6 -5.77 -19.48 11.53
CA ASN A 6 -6.54 -18.24 11.46
C ASN A 6 -6.38 -17.63 10.07
N ASN A 7 -7.44 -17.69 9.26
CA ASN A 7 -7.51 -17.01 7.96
C ASN A 7 -8.21 -15.65 8.13
N ASP A 8 -7.52 -14.71 8.78
CA ASP A 8 -8.01 -13.37 9.08
C ASP A 8 -7.99 -12.49 7.82
N LEU A 9 -9.07 -12.55 7.06
CA LEU A 9 -9.30 -11.72 5.88
C LEU A 9 -10.15 -10.50 6.26
N LEU A 10 -9.80 -9.33 5.71
CA LEU A 10 -10.63 -8.13 5.79
C LEU A 10 -11.27 -7.86 4.43
N GLY A 11 -12.60 -7.89 4.38
CA GLY A 11 -13.38 -7.51 3.20
C GLY A 11 -14.05 -6.16 3.38
N MET A 12 -14.01 -5.31 2.35
CA MET A 12 -14.70 -4.03 2.31
C MET A 12 -15.40 -3.86 0.96
N SER A 13 -16.72 -3.65 0.98
CA SER A 13 -17.54 -3.49 -0.23
C SER A 13 -17.86 -2.03 -0.50
N PHE A 14 -17.81 -1.63 -1.77
CA PHE A 14 -18.02 -0.26 -2.23
C PHE A 14 -18.97 -0.22 -3.41
N GLY A 15 -19.92 0.71 -3.37
CA GLY A 15 -20.69 1.07 -4.56
C GLY A 15 -19.78 1.75 -5.58
N PHE A 16 -19.93 1.36 -6.84
CA PHE A 16 -19.10 1.80 -7.96
C PHE A 16 -20.00 2.32 -9.08
N SER A 17 -19.64 3.47 -9.66
CA SER A 17 -20.46 4.10 -10.71
C SER A 17 -20.08 3.52 -12.07
N LEU A 18 -20.81 2.50 -12.48
CA LEU A 18 -20.60 1.79 -13.75
C LEU A 18 -20.56 2.75 -14.95
N GLY A 19 -19.57 2.54 -15.82
CA GLY A 19 -19.43 3.25 -17.09
C GLY A 19 -18.97 4.71 -17.00
N THR A 20 -18.58 5.19 -15.82
CA THR A 20 -17.99 6.54 -15.65
C THR A 20 -16.60 6.51 -15.04
N ASN A 21 -16.36 5.59 -14.11
CA ASN A 21 -15.07 5.37 -13.50
C ASN A 21 -14.70 3.91 -13.74
N ASP A 22 -13.55 3.64 -14.35
CA ASP A 22 -13.09 2.29 -14.63
C ASP A 22 -12.07 1.81 -13.59
N PHE A 23 -11.52 2.69 -12.77
CA PHE A 23 -10.43 2.37 -11.83
C PHE A 23 -10.86 2.50 -10.38
N PHE A 24 -10.49 1.48 -9.60
CA PHE A 24 -10.46 1.51 -8.15
C PHE A 24 -9.03 1.83 -7.68
N ASN A 25 -8.82 3.04 -7.20
CA ASN A 25 -7.52 3.52 -6.72
C ASN A 25 -7.42 3.36 -5.21
N LEU A 26 -6.32 2.77 -4.75
CA LEU A 26 -6.02 2.55 -3.33
C LEU A 26 -4.67 3.17 -2.97
N GLY A 27 -4.69 4.01 -1.94
CA GLY A 27 -3.53 4.39 -1.16
C GLY A 27 -3.63 3.81 0.24
N ILE A 28 -2.55 3.23 0.76
CA ILE A 28 -2.53 2.61 2.10
C ILE A 28 -1.11 2.62 2.66
N ASP A 29 -0.98 2.80 3.96
CA ASP A 29 0.30 2.66 4.67
C ASP A 29 0.29 1.36 5.48
N VAL A 30 1.37 0.58 5.38
CA VAL A 30 1.52 -0.69 6.09
C VAL A 30 2.81 -0.71 6.90
N SER A 31 2.78 -1.34 8.06
CA SER A 31 3.97 -1.55 8.89
C SER A 31 3.90 -2.89 9.61
N SER A 32 5.04 -3.50 9.91
CA SER A 32 5.12 -4.58 10.91
C SER A 32 4.69 -4.07 12.29
N LEU A 33 4.09 -4.97 13.07
CA LEU A 33 3.78 -4.77 14.48
C LEU A 33 4.58 -5.76 15.34
N GLY A 34 5.81 -5.37 15.63
CA GLY A 34 6.64 -6.02 16.64
C GLY A 34 6.60 -5.24 17.95
N LEU A 35 6.45 -5.93 19.08
CA LEU A 35 6.54 -5.39 20.43
C LEU A 35 7.61 -6.15 21.21
N SER A 36 8.31 -5.45 22.10
CA SER A 36 9.17 -6.11 23.09
C SER A 36 8.31 -6.76 24.17
N GLY A 37 7.70 -7.90 23.85
CA GLY A 37 7.01 -8.73 24.82
C GLY A 37 7.97 -9.69 25.53
N GLY A 38 7.57 -10.17 26.71
CA GLY A 38 8.21 -11.33 27.32
C GLY A 38 7.99 -12.61 26.50
N SER A 39 8.61 -13.71 26.91
CA SER A 39 8.39 -15.06 26.36
C SER A 39 6.90 -15.32 26.10
N GLY A 40 6.52 -15.61 24.85
CA GLY A 40 5.17 -15.97 24.46
C GLY A 40 4.25 -14.83 24.01
N ALA A 41 4.74 -13.58 23.93
CA ALA A 41 3.94 -12.50 23.38
C ALA A 41 3.70 -12.69 21.86
N PRO A 42 2.46 -12.51 21.37
CA PRO A 42 2.13 -12.80 19.97
C PRO A 42 2.80 -11.83 18.98
N PHE A 43 3.22 -10.65 19.44
CA PHE A 43 3.85 -9.58 18.64
C PHE A 43 5.38 -9.62 18.73
N SER A 44 6.02 -10.78 18.59
CA SER A 44 7.43 -10.92 18.99
C SER A 44 8.47 -10.65 17.89
N ASP A 45 8.04 -10.41 16.64
CA ASP A 45 8.93 -10.07 15.54
C ASP A 45 8.49 -8.82 14.78
N GLY A 46 9.46 -8.04 14.31
CA GLY A 46 9.25 -6.89 13.41
C GLY A 46 9.51 -7.29 11.96
N SER A 47 9.17 -8.53 11.59
CA SER A 47 9.42 -9.07 10.26
C SER A 47 8.64 -8.29 9.20
N ALA A 48 9.22 -8.10 8.02
CA ALA A 48 8.58 -7.39 6.93
C ALA A 48 7.23 -8.05 6.57
N PRO A 49 6.10 -7.31 6.60
CA PRO A 49 4.80 -7.88 6.29
C PRO A 49 4.59 -7.97 4.79
N GLU A 50 3.94 -9.03 4.33
CA GLU A 50 3.53 -9.17 2.93
C GLU A 50 2.01 -9.23 2.85
N PHE A 51 1.42 -8.26 2.15
CA PHE A 51 0.00 -8.17 1.95
C PHE A 51 -0.38 -8.51 0.52
N LYS A 52 -1.51 -9.19 0.35
CA LYS A 52 -2.20 -9.36 -0.93
C LYS A 52 -3.53 -8.63 -0.86
N PHE A 53 -3.73 -7.75 -1.83
CA PHE A 53 -4.97 -7.05 -2.07
C PHE A 53 -5.64 -7.69 -3.27
N THR A 54 -6.92 -8.06 -3.14
CA THR A 54 -7.70 -8.61 -4.25
C THR A 54 -8.96 -7.78 -4.41
N LEU A 55 -9.20 -7.28 -5.62
CA LEU A 55 -10.47 -6.68 -5.97
C LEU A 55 -11.35 -7.74 -6.63
N TYR A 56 -12.55 -7.92 -6.08
CA TYR A 56 -13.59 -8.78 -6.64
C TYR A 56 -14.70 -7.93 -7.23
N SER A 57 -15.28 -8.38 -8.34
CA SER A 57 -16.65 -7.98 -8.70
C SER A 57 -17.55 -8.51 -7.60
N ASP A 58 -18.48 -7.68 -7.14
CA ASP A 58 -19.36 -8.07 -6.05
C ASP A 58 -20.75 -8.40 -6.61
N LYS A 59 -21.19 -9.64 -6.40
CA LYS A 59 -22.53 -10.10 -6.80
C LYS A 59 -23.57 -10.02 -5.68
N GLY A 60 -23.20 -9.48 -4.50
CA GLY A 60 -24.11 -9.27 -3.37
C GLY A 60 -23.37 -9.05 -2.05
N LEU A 61 -24.05 -8.41 -1.08
CA LEU A 61 -23.51 -7.90 0.20
C LEU A 61 -22.88 -8.95 1.17
N ASP A 62 -22.69 -10.20 0.73
CA ASP A 62 -22.28 -11.31 1.56
C ASP A 62 -20.81 -11.70 1.30
N GLY A 63 -19.90 -11.15 2.12
CA GLY A 63 -18.64 -11.81 2.46
C GLY A 63 -17.34 -11.09 2.06
N LEU A 64 -16.27 -11.90 1.97
CA LEU A 64 -14.88 -11.46 1.80
C LEU A 64 -14.49 -11.31 0.31
N GLY A 65 -15.46 -11.18 -0.61
CA GLY A 65 -15.25 -11.17 -2.06
C GLY A 65 -15.65 -12.50 -2.72
N SER A 66 -16.90 -12.59 -3.17
CA SER A 66 -17.52 -13.82 -3.69
C SER A 66 -17.67 -13.88 -5.22
N GLY A 67 -17.46 -12.76 -5.93
CA GLY A 67 -17.52 -12.71 -7.39
C GLY A 67 -16.19 -13.00 -8.08
N SER A 68 -16.02 -12.52 -9.32
CA SER A 68 -14.81 -12.75 -10.10
C SER A 68 -13.69 -11.81 -9.67
N ILE A 69 -12.45 -12.27 -9.68
CA ILE A 69 -11.28 -11.41 -9.44
C ILE A 69 -11.16 -10.43 -10.60
N LEU A 70 -11.18 -9.14 -10.28
CA LEU A 70 -10.92 -8.03 -11.20
C LEU A 70 -9.42 -7.68 -11.21
N GLY A 71 -8.74 -7.79 -10.07
CA GLY A 71 -7.31 -7.59 -10.00
C GLY A 71 -6.68 -7.96 -8.67
N GLN A 72 -5.36 -8.09 -8.66
CA GLN A 72 -4.57 -8.41 -7.47
C GLN A 72 -3.30 -7.56 -7.41
N TYR A 73 -2.91 -7.19 -6.19
CA TYR A 73 -1.68 -6.45 -5.92
C TYR A 73 -1.00 -6.99 -4.66
N PHE A 74 0.33 -7.10 -4.71
CA PHE A 74 1.14 -7.53 -3.58
C PHE A 74 1.97 -6.34 -3.08
N LEU A 75 1.91 -6.07 -1.78
CA LEU A 75 2.70 -5.03 -1.13
C LEU A 75 3.55 -5.68 -0.04
N THR A 76 4.86 -5.56 -0.18
CA THR A 76 5.81 -5.94 0.87
C THR A 76 6.22 -4.69 1.64
N GLY A 77 5.95 -4.69 2.95
CA GLY A 77 6.41 -3.67 3.86
C GLY A 77 7.90 -3.81 4.20
N THR A 78 8.37 -2.95 5.09
CA THR A 78 9.74 -2.99 5.61
C THR A 78 9.75 -3.66 6.98
N ALA A 79 10.81 -4.43 7.29
CA ALA A 79 11.00 -4.97 8.63
C ALA A 79 11.35 -3.83 9.60
N SER A 80 10.70 -3.76 10.75
CA SER A 80 10.93 -2.73 11.76
C SER A 80 11.65 -3.27 12.99
N ALA A 81 12.27 -2.37 13.75
CA ALA A 81 12.67 -2.69 15.12
C ALA A 81 11.43 -2.91 16.01
N LEU A 82 11.58 -3.65 17.10
CA LEU A 82 10.49 -3.83 18.06
C LEU A 82 10.02 -2.48 18.62
N ASN A 83 8.72 -2.38 18.92
CA ASN A 83 8.00 -1.18 19.35
C ASN A 83 8.12 0.01 18.38
N THR A 84 8.43 -0.26 17.11
CA THR A 84 8.59 0.78 16.08
C THR A 84 7.68 0.46 14.89
N LEU A 85 6.96 1.47 14.42
CA LEU A 85 6.23 1.42 13.17
C LEU A 85 7.12 2.02 12.08
N ASP A 86 7.39 1.24 11.03
CA ASP A 86 8.14 1.64 9.84
C ASP A 86 7.22 1.52 8.63
N TRP A 87 6.69 2.67 8.20
CA TRP A 87 5.59 2.73 7.25
C TRP A 87 6.08 2.59 5.82
N THR A 88 5.52 1.62 5.12
CA THR A 88 5.64 1.47 3.67
C THR A 88 4.33 1.89 3.02
N ARG A 89 4.39 2.87 2.10
CA ARG A 89 3.20 3.33 1.38
C ARG A 89 2.97 2.53 0.10
N GLY A 90 1.79 1.93 0.00
CA GLY A 90 1.23 1.39 -1.23
C GLY A 90 0.37 2.43 -1.94
N LEU A 91 0.56 2.58 -3.24
CA LEU A 91 -0.31 3.38 -4.11
C LEU A 91 -0.49 2.63 -5.43
N PHE A 92 -1.67 2.07 -5.66
CA PHE A 92 -1.95 1.22 -6.82
C PHE A 92 -3.43 1.29 -7.24
N SER A 93 -3.71 0.72 -8.41
CA SER A 93 -5.04 0.71 -9.03
C SER A 93 -5.42 -0.68 -9.46
N PHE A 94 -6.72 -0.93 -9.43
CA PHE A 94 -7.35 -2.06 -10.10
C PHE A 94 -8.24 -1.54 -11.23
N ASP A 95 -8.18 -2.23 -12.36
CA ASP A 95 -9.17 -2.06 -13.42
C ASP A 95 -10.46 -2.80 -13.01
N ALA A 96 -11.52 -2.02 -12.81
CA ALA A 96 -12.84 -2.48 -12.42
C ALA A 96 -13.83 -2.44 -13.60
N SER A 97 -13.38 -2.19 -14.84
CA SER A 97 -14.26 -2.13 -16.03
C SER A 97 -14.97 -3.46 -16.32
N GLY A 98 -14.51 -4.55 -15.73
CA GLY A 98 -15.14 -5.88 -15.79
C GLY A 98 -16.25 -6.09 -14.76
N ASP A 99 -16.52 -5.13 -13.88
CA ASP A 99 -17.68 -5.15 -12.99
C ASP A 99 -18.96 -4.72 -13.75
N ASN A 100 -20.03 -5.48 -13.55
CA ASN A 100 -21.31 -5.24 -14.20
C ASN A 100 -22.44 -4.96 -13.19
N ASP A 101 -22.17 -5.12 -11.90
CA ASP A 101 -23.18 -5.10 -10.85
C ASP A 101 -23.10 -3.80 -10.01
N GLY A 102 -22.10 -2.95 -10.28
CA GLY A 102 -21.93 -1.63 -9.69
C GLY A 102 -21.44 -1.69 -8.25
N ASN A 103 -20.84 -2.80 -7.87
CA ASN A 103 -20.28 -3.02 -6.55
C ASN A 103 -18.99 -3.82 -6.69
N VAL A 104 -18.00 -3.43 -5.91
CA VAL A 104 -16.72 -4.14 -5.83
C VAL A 104 -16.37 -4.40 -4.38
N THR A 105 -15.68 -5.51 -4.12
CA THR A 105 -15.17 -5.85 -2.79
C THR A 105 -13.65 -5.90 -2.81
N LEU A 106 -13.01 -5.07 -1.99
CA LEU A 106 -11.59 -5.14 -1.69
C LEU A 106 -11.38 -6.15 -0.55
N GLN A 107 -10.61 -7.20 -0.82
CA GLN A 107 -10.11 -8.13 0.19
C GLN A 107 -8.64 -7.80 0.50
N ILE A 108 -8.31 -7.75 1.78
CA ILE A 108 -6.94 -7.58 2.29
C ILE A 108 -6.55 -8.84 3.07
N ASP A 109 -5.40 -9.40 2.72
CA ASP A 109 -4.86 -10.65 3.25
C ASP A 109 -3.39 -10.44 3.65
N LEU A 110 -3.01 -10.83 4.88
CA LEU A 110 -1.64 -10.74 5.40
C LEU A 110 -0.93 -12.10 5.25
N LEU A 111 -0.23 -12.28 4.13
CA LEU A 111 0.39 -13.55 3.77
C LEU A 111 1.53 -13.96 4.72
N SER A 112 2.35 -13.00 5.15
CA SER A 112 3.54 -13.28 5.98
C SER A 112 3.98 -12.05 6.80
N GLY A 113 5.00 -12.23 7.65
CA GLY A 113 5.58 -11.14 8.46
C GLY A 113 4.98 -10.92 9.85
N GLY A 114 4.38 -11.97 10.45
CA GLY A 114 3.88 -11.88 11.83
C GLY A 114 2.59 -11.07 11.94
N TYR A 115 2.56 -10.06 12.80
CA TYR A 115 1.47 -9.09 12.89
C TYR A 115 1.84 -7.80 12.16
N ALA A 116 0.84 -7.14 11.61
CA ALA A 116 1.02 -5.91 10.86
C ALA A 116 -0.12 -4.94 11.14
N VAL A 117 0.13 -3.66 10.88
CA VAL A 117 -0.85 -2.58 11.00
C VAL A 117 -1.07 -1.93 9.63
N LEU A 118 -2.28 -1.41 9.47
CA LEU A 118 -2.71 -0.62 8.32
C LEU A 118 -3.08 0.78 8.82
N ASP A 119 -2.72 1.82 8.08
CA ASP A 119 -3.15 3.19 8.34
C ASP A 119 -3.36 3.95 7.01
N ASN A 120 -3.99 5.12 7.10
CA ASN A 120 -4.10 6.09 6.01
C ASN A 120 -4.68 5.51 4.71
N ILE A 121 -5.76 4.73 4.86
CA ILE A 121 -6.50 4.14 3.74
C ILE A 121 -7.23 5.25 3.00
N LEU A 122 -6.83 5.45 1.73
CA LEU A 122 -7.46 6.35 0.79
C LEU A 122 -8.01 5.54 -0.39
N ILE A 123 -9.30 5.64 -0.62
CA ILE A 123 -9.99 4.91 -1.70
C ILE A 123 -10.67 5.93 -2.61
N THR A 124 -10.55 5.71 -3.92
CA THR A 124 -11.16 6.57 -4.93
C THR A 124 -11.58 5.74 -6.13
N SER A 125 -12.81 5.99 -6.60
CA SER A 125 -13.27 5.56 -7.92
C SER A 125 -12.93 6.67 -8.93
N SER A 126 -12.29 6.31 -10.04
CA SER A 126 -11.72 7.26 -11.01
C SER A 126 -11.79 6.72 -12.44
N ASP A 127 -11.79 7.60 -13.42
CA ASP A 127 -11.65 7.29 -14.86
C ASP A 127 -10.18 7.05 -15.27
N THR A 128 -9.24 7.36 -14.37
CA THR A 128 -7.80 7.17 -14.57
C THR A 128 -7.15 6.38 -13.42
N PRO A 129 -6.13 5.55 -13.72
CA PRO A 129 -5.37 4.86 -12.68
C PRO A 129 -4.51 5.86 -11.90
N THR A 130 -4.20 5.51 -10.66
CA THR A 130 -3.23 6.24 -9.86
C THR A 130 -1.84 6.10 -10.46
N VAL A 131 -1.09 7.19 -10.44
CA VAL A 131 0.30 7.23 -10.90
C VAL A 131 1.20 7.56 -9.72
N SER A 132 2.18 6.68 -9.47
CA SER A 132 3.30 7.03 -8.59
C SER A 132 4.16 8.04 -9.34
N VAL A 133 4.27 9.26 -8.81
CA VAL A 133 5.15 10.28 -9.35
C VAL A 133 6.52 10.06 -8.70
N PRO A 134 7.56 9.68 -9.46
CA PRO A 134 8.90 9.60 -8.91
C PRO A 134 9.29 10.95 -8.29
N GLU A 135 10.03 10.91 -7.17
CA GLU A 135 10.45 12.13 -6.49
C GLU A 135 11.01 13.14 -7.50
N PRO A 136 10.59 14.42 -7.43
CA PRO A 136 11.00 15.40 -8.42
C PRO A 136 12.52 15.46 -8.57
N SER A 137 13.02 15.24 -9.79
CA SER A 137 14.45 15.41 -10.10
C SER A 137 14.94 16.84 -9.83
N THR A 138 14.03 17.78 -9.52
CA THR A 138 14.34 19.12 -9.05
C THR A 138 15.17 19.11 -7.77
N ILE A 139 15.04 18.11 -6.87
CA ILE A 139 15.91 17.99 -5.68
C ILE A 139 17.35 17.68 -6.10
N ALA A 140 17.53 16.72 -7.01
CA ALA A 140 18.84 16.40 -7.57
C ALA A 140 19.44 17.58 -8.32
N LEU A 141 18.64 18.27 -9.15
CA LEU A 141 19.04 19.48 -9.87
C LEU A 141 19.39 20.65 -8.94
N LEU A 142 18.62 20.85 -7.87
CA LEU A 142 18.91 21.86 -6.85
C LEU A 142 20.23 21.54 -6.15
N GLY A 143 20.44 20.27 -5.77
CA GLY A 143 21.70 19.80 -5.20
C GLY A 143 22.90 20.04 -6.13
N LEU A 144 22.78 19.66 -7.40
CA LEU A 144 23.80 19.89 -8.42
C LEU A 144 24.05 21.39 -8.67
N GLY A 145 23.00 22.20 -8.68
CA GLY A 145 23.11 23.66 -8.80
C GLY A 145 23.87 24.28 -7.63
N LEU A 146 23.57 23.87 -6.40
CA LEU A 146 24.27 24.32 -5.20
C LEU A 146 25.73 23.87 -5.17
N LEU A 147 26.02 22.63 -5.58
CA LEU A 147 27.39 22.13 -5.75
C LEU A 147 28.16 22.96 -6.78
N GLY A 148 27.55 23.24 -7.94
CA GLY A 148 28.14 24.08 -8.99
C GLY A 148 28.45 25.50 -8.51
N LEU A 149 27.54 26.13 -7.77
CA LEU A 149 27.75 27.45 -7.15
C LEU A 149 28.89 27.40 -6.10
N GLY A 150 28.98 26.33 -5.32
CA GLY A 150 30.06 26.10 -4.37
C GLY A 150 31.44 26.07 -5.04
N PHE A 151 31.57 25.36 -6.17
CA PHE A 151 32.81 25.32 -6.95
C PHE A 151 33.14 26.66 -7.62
N ALA A 152 32.13 27.36 -8.15
CA ALA A 152 32.32 28.68 -8.77
C ALA A 152 32.86 29.71 -7.76
N ARG A 153 32.39 29.68 -6.50
CA ARG A 153 32.85 30.59 -5.45
C ARG A 153 34.31 30.34 -5.05
N ARG A 154 34.77 29.09 -5.03
CA ARG A 154 36.17 28.75 -4.70
C ARG A 154 37.17 29.24 -5.75
N LYS A 155 36.80 29.22 -7.04
CA LYS A 155 37.67 29.73 -8.11
C LYS A 155 37.89 31.24 -8.04
N LYS A 156 36.94 32.01 -7.50
CA LYS A 156 37.04 33.47 -7.39
C LYS A 156 37.90 33.97 -6.22
N VAL A 157 38.22 33.11 -5.26
CA VAL A 157 39.06 33.45 -4.09
C VAL A 157 40.53 33.10 -4.31
N LEU A 158 40.85 32.30 -5.34
CA LEU A 158 42.19 31.79 -5.64
C LEU A 158 42.83 32.40 -6.91
N GLY A 159 42.24 33.45 -7.49
CA GLY A 159 42.79 34.20 -8.63
C GLY A 159 42.66 35.70 -8.39
#